data_AF-A0A6L8K5U3-F1
#
_entry.id   AF-A0A6L8K5U3-F1
#
_cell.length_a   1.000
_cell.length_b   1.000
_cell.length_c   1.000
_cell.angle_alpha   90.00
_cell.angle_beta   90.00
_cell.angle_gamma   90.00
#
_symmetry.space_group_name_H-M   'P 1'
#
loop_
_entity.id
_entity.type
_entity.pdbx_description
1 polymer ?
#
loop_
_entity_poly.entity_id
_entity_poly.type
_entity_poly.pdbx_seq_one_letter_code
_entity_poly.pdbx_strand_id
1 'polypeptide(L)'
;MPYSLQDKLVVGVASSALFDLSESDKVFRSHGEAAYRKYQEDKLNEPLPVGISYSFIKRLLTIHPEGKDSADAVTDLPSKYRRRISHDSAGSKL
;
A
#
# COMPACT_ATOMS: atom_id res chain seq x y z
N MET A 1 21.09 -12.59 1.84
CA MET A 1 21.27 -12.76 3.31
C MET A 1 19.91 -12.73 3.97
N PRO A 2 19.63 -13.54 5.00
CA PRO A 2 18.36 -13.49 5.71
C PRO A 2 18.19 -12.13 6.42
N TYR A 3 17.00 -11.56 6.33
CA TYR A 3 16.67 -10.29 6.98
C TYR A 3 16.38 -10.54 8.48
N SER A 4 17.18 -9.94 9.35
CA SER A 4 17.05 -10.06 10.81
C SER A 4 16.08 -9.00 11.37
N LEU A 5 15.18 -9.42 12.28
CA LEU A 5 14.14 -8.59 12.92
C LEU A 5 14.36 -8.40 14.43
N GLN A 6 15.40 -9.00 14.99
CA GLN A 6 15.63 -9.16 16.43
C GLN A 6 15.65 -7.83 17.21
N ASP A 7 16.13 -6.74 16.59
CA ASP A 7 16.25 -5.42 17.21
C ASP A 7 15.30 -4.38 16.59
N LYS A 8 14.19 -4.83 16.00
CA LYS A 8 13.24 -3.95 15.29
C LYS A 8 11.86 -3.99 15.91
N LEU A 9 11.20 -2.83 15.93
CA LEU A 9 9.77 -2.75 16.18
C LEU A 9 9.02 -3.26 14.95
N VAL A 10 8.35 -4.41 15.08
CA VAL A 10 7.50 -4.99 14.03
C VAL A 10 6.05 -4.66 14.33
N VAL A 11 5.37 -4.00 13.39
CA VAL A 11 3.95 -3.64 13.51
C VAL A 11 3.16 -4.33 12.39
N GLY A 12 2.22 -5.19 12.78
CA GLY A 12 1.24 -5.75 11.85
C GLY A 12 0.07 -4.78 11.68
N VAL A 13 -0.27 -4.41 10.43
CA VAL A 13 -1.39 -3.53 10.12
C VAL A 13 -2.37 -4.26 9.22
N ALA A 14 -3.66 -4.23 9.57
CA ALA A 14 -4.71 -4.78 8.73
C ALA A 14 -4.86 -3.98 7.43
N SER A 15 -5.05 -4.66 6.30
CA SER A 15 -5.24 -4.01 5.00
C SER A 15 -6.44 -3.05 4.99
N SER A 16 -7.53 -3.39 5.68
CA SER A 16 -8.72 -2.54 5.83
C SER A 16 -8.49 -1.29 6.68
N ALA A 17 -7.41 -1.24 7.46
CA ALA A 17 -7.03 -0.02 8.19
C ALA A 17 -6.28 0.95 7.28
N LEU A 18 -5.48 0.43 6.34
CA LEU A 18 -4.71 1.21 5.37
C LEU A 18 -5.51 1.61 4.14
N PHE A 19 -6.51 0.82 3.76
CA PHE A 19 -7.31 1.00 2.54
C PHE A 19 -8.80 0.82 2.83
N ASP A 20 -9.63 1.55 2.09
CA ASP A 20 -11.07 1.35 2.11
C ASP A 20 -11.42 0.09 1.32
N LEU A 21 -11.91 -0.92 2.03
CA LEU A 21 -12.36 -2.20 1.47
C LEU A 21 -13.88 -2.38 1.56
N SER A 22 -14.63 -1.32 1.88
CA SER A 22 -16.07 -1.40 2.16
C SER A 22 -16.87 -2.00 1.00
N GLU A 23 -16.56 -1.64 -0.24
CA GLU A 23 -17.24 -2.20 -1.42
C GLU A 23 -16.92 -3.69 -1.61
N SER A 24 -15.67 -4.10 -1.44
CA SER A 24 -15.28 -5.51 -1.56
C SER A 24 -15.88 -6.36 -0.43
N ASP A 25 -15.95 -5.82 0.79
CA ASP A 25 -16.62 -6.46 1.94
C ASP A 25 -18.13 -6.60 1.70
N LYS A 26 -18.79 -5.57 1.13
CA LYS A 26 -20.20 -5.66 0.73
C LYS A 26 -20.42 -6.79 -0.26
N VAL A 27 -19.60 -6.89 -1.31
CA VAL A 27 -19.70 -7.96 -2.32
C VAL A 27 -19.55 -9.33 -1.68
N PHE A 28 -18.56 -9.50 -0.79
CA PHE A 28 -18.35 -10.76 -0.07
C PHE A 28 -19.56 -11.14 0.79
N ARG A 29 -20.10 -10.20 1.57
CA ARG A 29 -21.26 -10.46 2.45
C ARG A 29 -22.55 -10.76 1.69
N SER A 30 -22.75 -10.12 0.54
CA SER A 30 -23.99 -10.24 -0.23
C SER A 30 -23.98 -11.38 -1.24
N HIS A 31 -22.82 -11.68 -1.85
CA HIS A 31 -22.71 -12.63 -2.97
C HIS A 31 -21.71 -13.78 -2.72
N GLY A 32 -21.06 -13.81 -1.56
CA GLY A 32 -20.12 -14.87 -1.18
C GLY A 32 -18.75 -14.78 -1.87
N GLU A 33 -17.92 -15.81 -1.63
CA GLU A 33 -16.51 -15.80 -2.01
C GLU A 33 -16.29 -15.76 -3.54
N ALA A 34 -17.07 -16.50 -4.32
CA ALA A 34 -16.87 -16.59 -5.77
C ALA A 34 -17.06 -15.23 -6.46
N ALA A 35 -18.10 -14.48 -6.07
CA ALA A 35 -18.36 -13.15 -6.58
C ALA A 35 -17.30 -12.13 -6.10
N TYR A 36 -16.86 -12.24 -4.85
CA TYR A 36 -15.79 -11.43 -4.30
C TYR A 36 -14.46 -11.63 -5.05
N ARG A 37 -14.11 -12.87 -5.39
CA ARG A 37 -12.89 -13.17 -6.17
C ARG A 37 -12.95 -12.51 -7.54
N LYS A 38 -14.05 -12.70 -8.26
CA LYS A 38 -14.26 -12.07 -9.56
C LYS A 38 -14.21 -10.53 -9.48
N TYR A 39 -14.85 -9.95 -8.48
CA TYR A 39 -14.83 -8.51 -8.24
C TYR A 39 -13.41 -7.96 -8.02
N GLN A 40 -12.55 -8.69 -7.29
CA GLN A 40 -11.16 -8.29 -7.11
C GLN A 40 -10.32 -8.47 -8.38
N GLU A 41 -10.54 -9.52 -9.16
CA GLU A 41 -9.86 -9.74 -10.43
C GLU A 41 -10.19 -8.62 -11.43
N ASP A 42 -11.48 -8.28 -11.55
CA ASP A 42 -11.96 -7.21 -12.44
C ASP A 42 -11.37 -5.84 -12.05
N LYS A 43 -11.08 -5.62 -10.76
CA LYS A 43 -10.56 -4.36 -10.20
C LYS A 43 -9.09 -4.38 -9.83
N LEU A 44 -8.33 -5.38 -10.31
CA LEU A 44 -6.92 -5.56 -9.91
C LEU A 44 -6.03 -4.35 -10.22
N ASN A 45 -6.35 -3.61 -11.28
CA ASN A 45 -5.59 -2.43 -11.72
C ASN A 45 -6.12 -1.12 -11.15
N GLU A 46 -7.19 -1.16 -10.35
CA GLU A 46 -7.79 0.01 -9.72
C GLU A 46 -7.21 0.22 -8.32
N PRO A 47 -6.52 1.34 -8.04
CA PRO A 47 -6.00 1.61 -6.72
C PRO A 47 -7.13 1.73 -5.68
N LEU A 48 -6.95 1.08 -4.54
CA LEU A 48 -7.89 1.20 -3.43
C LEU A 48 -7.81 2.60 -2.80
N PRO A 49 -8.94 3.20 -2.41
CA PRO A 49 -8.94 4.43 -1.63
C PRO A 49 -8.21 4.25 -0.30
N VAL A 50 -7.65 5.33 0.22
CA VAL A 50 -6.94 5.30 1.51
C VAL A 50 -7.92 5.08 2.67
N GLY A 51 -7.50 4.23 3.60
CA GLY A 51 -8.20 3.96 4.85
C GLY A 51 -7.83 4.94 5.96
N ILE A 52 -8.54 4.83 7.08
CA ILE A 52 -8.46 5.77 8.22
C ILE A 52 -7.03 5.84 8.79
N SER A 53 -6.31 4.72 8.83
CA SER A 53 -4.99 4.63 9.45
C SER A 53 -3.83 5.00 8.51
N TYR A 54 -4.10 5.24 7.22
CA TYR A 54 -3.04 5.49 6.23
C TYR A 54 -2.13 6.67 6.61
N SER A 55 -2.74 7.80 6.99
CA SER A 55 -1.98 9.02 7.35
C SER A 55 -1.13 8.83 8.62
N PHE A 56 -1.64 8.06 9.58
CA PHE A 56 -0.93 7.73 10.80
C PHE A 56 0.29 6.83 10.52
N ILE A 57 0.10 5.75 9.78
CA ILE A 57 1.20 4.84 9.43
C ILE A 57 2.26 5.55 8.58
N LYS A 58 1.84 6.39 7.62
CA LYS A 58 2.78 7.21 6.84
C LYS A 58 3.65 8.08 7.75
N ARG A 59 3.07 8.74 8.75
CA ARG A 59 3.82 9.56 9.72
C ARG A 59 4.71 8.70 10.62
N LEU A 60 4.21 7.58 11.10
CA LEU A 60 4.99 6.68 11.96
C LEU A 60 6.27 6.21 11.24
N LEU A 61 6.16 5.88 9.95
CA LEU A 61 7.31 5.50 9.11
C LEU A 61 8.29 6.65 8.88
N THR A 62 7.90 7.91 9.05
CA THR A 62 8.86 9.03 8.95
C THR A 62 9.73 9.22 10.20
N ILE A 63 9.41 8.53 11.31
CA ILE A 63 10.11 8.68 12.61
C ILE A 63 11.35 7.75 12.69
N HIS A 64 11.94 7.37 11.55
CA HIS A 64 13.18 6.58 11.57
C HIS A 64 14.37 7.47 12.02
N PRO A 65 15.11 7.08 13.08
CA PRO A 65 16.17 7.91 13.68
C PRO A 65 17.39 8.11 12.77
N GLU A 66 17.56 7.31 11.72
CA GLU A 66 18.65 7.43 10.74
C GLU A 66 18.19 7.84 9.33
N GLY A 67 17.32 8.85 9.23
CA GLY A 67 17.31 9.84 8.14
C GLY A 67 17.42 9.36 6.68
N LYS A 68 17.00 8.13 6.39
CA LYS A 68 16.85 7.61 5.02
C LYS A 68 15.37 7.58 4.72
N ASP A 69 15.00 8.32 3.69
CA ASP A 69 13.62 8.48 3.24
C ASP A 69 12.89 7.12 3.22
N SER A 70 11.89 7.01 4.08
CA SER A 70 11.08 5.82 4.31
C SER A 70 10.24 5.39 3.09
N ALA A 71 10.38 6.09 1.96
CA ALA A 71 9.79 5.72 0.68
C ALA A 71 10.29 4.35 0.18
N ASP A 72 11.48 3.92 0.61
CA ASP A 72 12.08 2.63 0.23
C ASP A 72 11.56 1.44 1.07
N ALA A 73 10.97 1.67 2.25
CA ALA A 73 10.52 0.58 3.13
C ALA A 73 9.14 0.00 2.73
N VAL A 74 8.33 0.78 2.00
CA VAL A 74 7.01 0.35 1.51
C VAL A 74 7.09 -0.22 0.08
N THR A 75 8.24 -0.14 -0.59
CA THR A 75 8.42 -0.45 -2.01
C THR A 75 9.23 -1.71 -2.32
N ASP A 76 9.46 -2.61 -1.35
CA ASP A 76 10.09 -3.92 -1.62
C ASP A 76 9.12 -4.91 -2.30
N LEU A 77 8.33 -4.40 -3.25
CA LEU A 77 7.68 -5.20 -4.27
C LEU A 77 8.77 -5.69 -5.23
N PRO A 78 8.75 -6.97 -5.64
CA PRO A 78 9.71 -7.50 -6.58
C PRO A 78 9.78 -6.62 -7.84
N SER A 79 11.01 -6.41 -8.34
CA SER A 79 11.41 -5.47 -9.39
C SER A 79 10.56 -5.49 -10.67
N LYS A 80 9.74 -6.53 -10.88
CA LYS A 80 8.72 -6.60 -11.94
C LYS A 80 7.60 -5.55 -11.82
N TYR A 81 7.40 -4.92 -10.67
CA TYR A 81 6.35 -3.90 -10.45
C TYR A 81 6.86 -2.45 -10.36
N ARG A 82 8.17 -2.21 -10.52
CA ARG A 82 8.80 -0.88 -10.33
C ARG A 82 8.60 0.11 -11.49
N ARG A 83 7.75 -0.18 -12.48
CA ARG A 83 7.69 0.66 -13.70
C ARG A 83 6.66 1.80 -13.58
N ARG A 84 7.20 3.03 -13.62
CA ARG A 84 6.56 4.33 -13.95
C ARG A 84 6.03 5.20 -12.80
N ILE A 85 6.93 5.61 -11.91
CA ILE A 85 6.74 6.87 -11.17
C ILE A 85 8.02 7.71 -11.26
N SER A 86 8.33 8.20 -12.47
CA SER A 86 9.23 9.33 -12.71
C SER A 86 9.36 9.61 -14.21
N HIS A 87 8.58 10.57 -14.71
CA HIS A 87 9.02 11.70 -15.55
C HIS A 87 7.79 12.37 -16.16
N ASP A 88 7.16 13.27 -15.40
CA ASP A 88 6.58 14.48 -15.99
C ASP A 88 6.63 15.63 -14.97
N SER A 89 7.84 16.18 -14.83
CA SER A 89 8.04 17.50 -14.22
C SER A 89 9.31 18.09 -14.83
N ALA A 90 9.20 18.51 -16.08
CA ALA A 90 10.12 19.45 -16.69
C ALA A 90 9.43 20.15 -17.86
N GLY A 91 9.03 21.41 -17.67
CA GLY A 91 8.85 22.35 -18.78
C GLY A 91 7.46 22.96 -18.92
N SER A 92 7.07 23.85 -18.02
CA SER A 92 6.26 25.01 -18.40
C SER A 92 6.54 26.17 -17.45
N LYS A 93 7.61 26.91 -17.76
CA LYS A 93 7.78 28.31 -17.36
C LYS A 93 7.53 29.14 -18.62
N LEU A 94 6.50 29.99 -18.55
CA LEU A 94 6.38 31.21 -19.33
C LEU A 94 7.46 32.21 -18.88
#